data_AF-A0A7Y6UHX0-F1
#
_entry.id   AF-A0A7Y6UHX0-F1
#
_cell.length_a   1.000
_cell.length_b   1.000
_cell.length_c   1.000
_cell.angle_alpha   90.00
_cell.angle_beta   90.00
_cell.angle_gamma   90.00
#
_symmetry.space_group_name_H-M   'P 1'
#
loop_
_entity.id
_entity.type
_entity.pdbx_description
1 polymer ?
#
loop_
_entity_poly.entity_id
_entity_poly.type
_entity_poly.pdbx_seq_one_letter_code
_entity_poly.pdbx_strand_id
1 'polypeptide(L)'
;PDAAPLLAITLPPDARVLRRAPRIRAWLTRHEAKVAGTSVARRDPWWSLPIDPARLFLAKAYGPRFVQRLAPAPVLADQRVYGIHPRPGIDVTLLAAVLNALPTALALESLGRASLGFGAVEWTVRDAHELPVIDVRRLGDAARVRAALAAFGTRPIEHVRHERERADRTELDHAVLDAVSHTAMFDDMWNALLASVALRDRYLLPPV
;
A
#
# COMPACT_ATOMS: atom_id res chain seq x y z
N PRO A 1 -5.96 -4.75 -18.38
CA PRO A 1 -5.85 -6.06 -17.71
C PRO A 1 -6.50 -6.00 -16.32
N ASP A 2 -7.63 -6.67 -16.14
CA ASP A 2 -8.27 -6.80 -14.84
C ASP A 2 -7.25 -7.33 -13.84
N ALA A 3 -6.89 -6.49 -12.86
CA ALA A 3 -5.96 -6.87 -11.83
C ALA A 3 -6.57 -8.08 -11.10
N ALA A 4 -5.94 -9.24 -11.20
CA ALA A 4 -6.34 -10.40 -10.43
C ALA A 4 -6.53 -9.96 -8.97
N PRO A 5 -7.61 -10.41 -8.29
CA PRO A 5 -7.80 -10.07 -6.88
C PRO A 5 -6.52 -10.45 -6.13
N LEU A 6 -5.93 -9.46 -5.44
CA LEU A 6 -4.68 -9.63 -4.71
C LEU A 6 -4.93 -10.71 -3.66
N LEU A 7 -4.45 -11.92 -3.92
CA LEU A 7 -4.62 -13.05 -3.03
C LEU A 7 -3.39 -13.16 -2.15
N ALA A 8 -3.54 -12.76 -0.89
CA ALA A 8 -2.56 -13.09 0.14
C ALA A 8 -2.72 -14.56 0.53
N ILE A 9 -1.65 -15.33 0.43
CA ILE A 9 -1.58 -16.71 0.94
C ILE A 9 -0.75 -16.66 2.22
N THR A 10 -1.34 -17.00 3.35
CA THR A 10 -0.57 -17.27 4.58
C THR A 10 0.18 -18.59 4.39
N LEU A 11 1.45 -18.67 4.79
CA LEU A 11 2.21 -19.93 4.77
C LEU A 11 2.55 -20.34 6.21
N PRO A 12 2.29 -21.60 6.61
CA PRO A 12 1.55 -22.61 5.86
C PRO A 12 0.06 -22.22 5.72
N PRO A 13 -0.56 -22.49 4.55
CA PRO A 13 -1.92 -22.07 4.30
C PRO A 13 -2.92 -22.95 5.06
N ASP A 14 -3.90 -22.34 5.72
CA ASP A 14 -5.01 -23.05 6.35
C ASP A 14 -5.73 -23.92 5.29
N ALA A 15 -6.05 -25.17 5.62
CA ALA A 15 -6.84 -26.07 4.79
C ALA A 15 -8.16 -25.43 4.30
N ARG A 16 -8.77 -24.53 5.08
CA ARG A 16 -9.94 -23.72 4.69
C ARG A 16 -9.63 -22.76 3.55
N VAL A 17 -8.47 -22.11 3.57
CA VAL A 17 -8.00 -21.19 2.51
C VAL A 17 -7.72 -21.96 1.23
N LEU A 18 -7.04 -23.11 1.33
CA LEU A 18 -6.76 -23.97 0.17
C LEU A 18 -8.02 -24.53 -0.49
N ARG A 19 -9.09 -24.80 0.28
CA ARG A 19 -10.39 -25.20 -0.29
C ARG A 19 -11.02 -24.11 -1.17
N ARG A 20 -10.81 -22.83 -0.83
CA ARG A 20 -11.32 -21.69 -1.59
C ARG A 20 -10.48 -21.35 -2.82
N ALA A 21 -9.27 -21.91 -2.94
CA ALA A 21 -8.35 -21.66 -4.04
C ALA A 21 -7.86 -22.99 -4.68
N PRO A 22 -8.72 -23.73 -5.39
CA PRO A 22 -8.41 -25.07 -5.89
C PRO A 22 -7.22 -25.09 -6.88
N ARG A 23 -7.03 -24.03 -7.66
CA ARG A 23 -5.86 -23.89 -8.56
C ARG A 23 -4.55 -23.81 -7.80
N ILE A 24 -4.53 -23.15 -6.65
CA ILE A 24 -3.35 -22.98 -5.79
C ILE A 24 -3.06 -24.27 -5.06
N ARG A 25 -4.09 -24.93 -4.52
CA ARG A 25 -3.96 -26.27 -3.95
C ARG A 25 -3.38 -27.25 -4.98
N ALA A 26 -3.92 -27.29 -6.19
CA ALA A 26 -3.42 -28.15 -7.26
C ALA A 26 -1.98 -27.81 -7.65
N TRP A 27 -1.61 -26.53 -7.69
CA TRP A 27 -0.24 -26.10 -7.93
C TRP A 27 0.69 -26.57 -6.82
N LEU A 28 0.33 -26.36 -5.54
CA LEU A 28 1.12 -26.80 -4.38
C LEU A 28 1.32 -28.31 -4.38
N THR A 29 0.25 -29.10 -4.53
CA THR A 29 0.33 -30.58 -4.61
C THR A 29 1.19 -31.05 -5.78
N ARG A 30 1.07 -30.41 -6.95
CA ARG A 30 1.91 -30.73 -8.13
C ARG A 30 3.39 -30.46 -7.89
N HIS A 31 3.72 -29.47 -7.06
CA HIS A 31 5.10 -29.03 -6.81
C HIS A 31 5.64 -29.52 -5.46
N GLU A 32 4.86 -30.26 -4.67
CA GLU A 32 5.23 -30.80 -3.36
C GLU A 32 6.48 -31.68 -3.42
N ALA A 33 6.60 -32.51 -4.46
CA ALA A 33 7.78 -33.34 -4.70
C ALA A 33 9.04 -32.52 -5.05
N LYS A 34 8.90 -31.31 -5.62
CA LYS A 34 10.06 -30.43 -5.89
C LYS A 34 10.62 -29.82 -4.60
N VAL A 35 9.76 -29.63 -3.60
CA VAL A 35 10.16 -29.19 -2.25
C VAL A 35 10.82 -30.35 -1.48
N ALA A 36 10.30 -31.57 -1.63
CA ALA A 36 10.82 -32.75 -0.94
C ALA A 36 12.18 -33.28 -1.46
N GLY A 37 12.55 -32.94 -2.70
CA GLY A 37 13.60 -33.67 -3.44
C GLY A 37 14.96 -32.99 -3.65
N THR A 38 15.30 -31.85 -3.04
CA THR A 38 16.54 -31.15 -3.40
C THR A 38 17.31 -30.58 -2.20
N SER A 39 18.58 -30.28 -2.44
CA SER A 39 19.61 -29.71 -1.53
C SER A 39 19.21 -28.45 -0.72
N VAL A 40 17.95 -28.01 -0.81
CA VAL A 40 17.28 -26.99 0.00
C VAL A 40 16.67 -27.54 1.30
N ALA A 41 16.61 -28.87 1.47
CA ALA A 41 16.04 -29.53 2.66
C ALA A 41 16.93 -29.42 3.91
N ARG A 42 18.18 -28.98 3.77
CA ARG A 42 19.12 -28.77 4.88
C ARG A 42 19.76 -27.38 4.75
N ARG A 43 19.47 -26.53 5.73
CA ARG A 43 19.92 -25.14 5.96
C ARG A 43 19.02 -24.08 5.33
N ASP A 44 18.82 -23.00 6.09
CA ASP A 44 18.16 -21.77 5.65
C ASP A 44 18.61 -21.44 4.22
N PRO A 45 17.73 -21.63 3.22
CA PRO A 45 18.10 -21.38 1.83
C PRO A 45 18.59 -19.95 1.67
N TRP A 46 19.59 -19.69 0.82
CA TRP A 46 20.07 -18.32 0.57
C TRP A 46 18.99 -17.38 0.03
N TRP A 47 17.91 -17.95 -0.54
CA TRP A 47 16.70 -17.25 -0.99
C TRP A 47 15.60 -17.19 0.08
N SER A 48 15.74 -17.91 1.20
CA SER A 48 14.83 -17.86 2.34
C SER A 48 15.17 -16.66 3.19
N LEU A 49 14.44 -15.57 2.97
CA LEU A 49 14.52 -14.40 3.83
C LEU A 49 13.64 -14.63 5.06
N PRO A 50 14.06 -14.20 6.26
CA PRO A 50 13.13 -14.10 7.38
C PRO A 50 12.00 -13.15 6.97
N ILE A 51 10.78 -13.70 6.80
CA ILE A 51 9.60 -12.92 6.44
C ILE A 51 8.79 -12.70 7.71
N ASP A 52 8.67 -11.45 8.13
CA ASP A 52 7.78 -11.08 9.23
C ASP A 52 6.39 -10.74 8.66
N PRO A 53 5.32 -11.46 9.05
CA PRO A 53 3.97 -11.12 8.64
C PRO A 53 3.59 -9.70 9.07
N ALA A 54 3.05 -8.91 8.15
CA ALA A 54 2.60 -7.55 8.42
C ALA A 54 1.09 -7.43 8.18
N ARG A 55 0.48 -6.40 8.75
CA ARG A 55 -0.91 -6.03 8.44
C ARG A 55 -0.98 -4.84 7.48
N LEU A 56 -0.03 -3.92 7.55
CA LEU A 56 -0.02 -2.70 6.74
C LEU A 56 1.07 -2.81 5.71
N PHE A 57 0.77 -2.42 4.48
CA PHE A 57 1.68 -2.57 3.35
C PHE A 57 1.81 -1.28 2.55
N LEU A 58 3.05 -0.89 2.26
CA LEU A 58 3.39 0.18 1.34
C LEU A 58 3.76 -0.44 -0.02
N ALA A 59 3.22 0.08 -1.13
CA ALA A 59 3.62 -0.40 -2.44
C ALA A 59 5.06 0.06 -2.79
N LYS A 60 5.81 -0.79 -3.48
CA LYS A 60 7.16 -0.46 -3.97
C LYS A 60 7.14 0.54 -5.14
N ALA A 61 6.05 0.59 -5.90
CA ALA A 61 5.92 1.44 -7.07
C ALA A 61 4.50 1.99 -7.20
N TYR A 62 4.36 3.27 -7.54
CA TYR A 62 3.09 3.97 -7.70
C TYR A 62 2.93 4.49 -9.13
N GLY A 63 1.82 4.12 -9.76
CA GLY A 63 1.28 4.85 -10.90
C GLY A 63 0.41 6.02 -10.41
N PRO A 64 -0.77 6.24 -10.99
CA PRO A 64 -1.65 7.34 -10.58
C PRO A 64 -2.60 6.98 -9.42
N ARG A 65 -2.39 5.84 -8.74
CA ARG A 65 -3.24 5.33 -7.66
C ARG A 65 -2.42 5.14 -6.40
N PHE A 66 -2.77 5.86 -5.35
CA PHE A 66 -2.09 5.81 -4.05
C PHE A 66 -2.97 5.05 -3.06
N VAL A 67 -2.58 3.82 -2.73
CA VAL A 67 -3.37 2.92 -1.88
C VAL A 67 -2.47 2.01 -1.06
N GLN A 68 -2.57 2.14 0.25
CA GLN A 68 -1.78 1.35 1.20
C GLN A 68 -2.72 0.35 1.87
N ARG A 69 -2.38 -0.93 1.74
CA ARG A 69 -3.31 -2.01 2.07
C ARG A 69 -3.21 -2.33 3.56
N LEU A 70 -4.36 -2.44 4.22
CA LEU A 70 -4.49 -2.92 5.59
C LEU A 70 -5.20 -4.28 5.59
N ALA A 71 -4.49 -5.34 5.93
CA ALA A 71 -5.02 -6.68 6.07
C ALA A 71 -5.71 -6.87 7.44
N PRO A 72 -6.80 -7.66 7.49
CA PRO A 72 -7.51 -7.96 8.74
C PRO A 72 -6.67 -8.80 9.72
N ALA A 73 -5.69 -9.55 9.22
CA ALA A 73 -4.75 -10.36 9.99
C ALA A 73 -3.34 -10.24 9.39
N PRO A 74 -2.27 -10.58 10.14
CA PRO A 74 -0.90 -10.58 9.60
C PRO A 74 -0.78 -11.53 8.40
N VAL A 75 -0.22 -11.03 7.29
CA VAL A 75 0.03 -11.80 6.07
C VAL A 75 1.43 -11.51 5.54
N LEU A 76 1.96 -12.41 4.71
CA LEU A 76 3.28 -12.26 4.11
C LEU A 76 3.24 -11.26 2.96
N ALA A 77 4.22 -10.35 2.93
CA ALA A 77 4.47 -9.47 1.79
C ALA A 77 5.12 -10.25 0.64
N ASP A 78 4.79 -9.91 -0.60
CA ASP A 78 5.60 -10.28 -1.77
C ASP A 78 6.65 -9.19 -2.06
N GLN A 79 7.48 -9.40 -3.09
CA GLN A 79 8.53 -8.44 -3.48
C GLN A 79 8.03 -7.07 -3.99
N ARG A 80 6.72 -6.88 -4.19
CA ARG A 80 6.10 -5.65 -4.71
C ARG A 80 5.58 -4.74 -3.60
N VAL A 81 5.57 -5.19 -2.36
CA VAL A 81 5.12 -4.42 -1.21
C VAL A 81 6.11 -4.53 -0.04
N TYR A 82 6.16 -3.48 0.78
CA TYR A 82 6.90 -3.47 2.03
C TYR A 82 5.93 -3.66 3.20
N GLY A 83 6.20 -4.64 4.06
CA GLY A 83 5.51 -4.77 5.33
C GLY A 83 5.87 -3.62 6.26
N ILE A 84 4.87 -2.94 6.81
CA ILE A 84 5.03 -1.84 7.76
C ILE A 84 4.72 -2.38 9.16
N HIS A 85 5.71 -2.27 10.04
CA HIS A 85 5.64 -2.69 11.44
C HIS A 85 5.63 -1.44 12.33
N PRO A 86 4.46 -1.04 12.88
CA PRO A 86 4.38 0.12 13.75
C PRO A 86 5.22 -0.08 15.01
N ARG A 87 5.83 1.01 15.51
CA ARG A 87 6.49 0.99 16.81
C ARG A 87 5.48 0.66 17.92
N PRO A 88 5.92 0.13 19.08
CA PRO A 88 5.03 -0.10 20.22
C PRO A 88 4.21 1.15 20.58
N GLY A 89 2.92 0.95 20.83
CA GLY A 89 1.97 2.04 21.15
C GLY A 89 1.42 2.80 19.94
N ILE A 90 1.85 2.48 18.71
CA ILE A 90 1.30 3.07 17.48
C ILE A 90 0.15 2.20 16.97
N ASP A 91 -1.02 2.81 16.82
CA ASP A 91 -2.18 2.13 16.25
C ASP A 91 -2.03 1.93 14.74
N VAL A 92 -2.04 0.68 14.30
CA VAL A 92 -1.85 0.30 12.89
C VAL A 92 -2.97 0.81 11.97
N THR A 93 -4.19 0.95 12.46
CA THR A 93 -5.33 1.46 11.69
C THR A 93 -5.21 2.97 11.50
N LEU A 94 -4.81 3.71 12.54
CA LEU A 94 -4.53 5.14 12.40
C LEU A 94 -3.33 5.41 11.48
N LEU A 95 -2.28 4.58 11.57
CA LEU A 95 -1.15 4.67 10.65
C LEU A 95 -1.59 4.38 9.21
N ALA A 96 -2.45 3.39 9.00
CA ALA A 96 -3.01 3.11 7.68
C ALA A 96 -3.82 4.30 7.12
N ALA A 97 -4.55 5.03 7.97
CA ALA A 97 -5.27 6.23 7.58
C ALA A 97 -4.30 7.33 7.13
N VAL A 98 -3.27 7.62 7.93
CA VAL A 98 -2.22 8.59 7.58
C VAL A 98 -1.57 8.23 6.25
N LEU A 99 -1.15 6.97 6.08
CA LEU A 99 -0.45 6.55 4.87
C LEU A 99 -1.31 6.59 3.60
N ASN A 100 -2.65 6.51 3.74
CA ASN A 100 -3.58 6.64 2.63
C ASN A 100 -4.04 8.06 2.37
N ALA A 101 -3.76 9.02 3.27
CA ALA A 101 -4.20 10.40 3.13
C ALA A 101 -3.32 11.21 2.15
N LEU A 102 -3.89 12.32 1.68
CA LEU A 102 -3.29 13.28 0.74
C LEU A 102 -1.83 13.65 1.06
N PRO A 103 -1.43 13.98 2.31
CA PRO A 103 -0.05 14.34 2.60
C PRO A 103 0.95 13.23 2.24
N THR A 104 0.61 11.98 2.55
CA THR A 104 1.47 10.84 2.19
C THR A 104 1.42 10.56 0.69
N ALA A 105 0.27 10.68 0.04
CA ALA A 105 0.19 10.54 -1.42
C ALA A 105 1.08 11.58 -2.15
N LEU A 106 1.02 12.84 -1.71
CA LEU A 106 1.87 13.92 -2.24
C LEU A 106 3.36 13.65 -1.98
N ALA A 107 3.73 13.20 -0.77
CA ALA A 107 5.11 12.83 -0.47
C ALA A 107 5.60 11.66 -1.34
N LEU A 108 4.75 10.64 -1.54
CA LEU A 108 5.05 9.48 -2.38
C LEU A 108 5.31 9.86 -3.83
N GLU A 109 4.52 10.78 -4.39
CA GLU A 109 4.69 11.26 -5.76
C GLU A 109 5.91 12.19 -5.88
N SER A 110 6.10 13.10 -4.92
CA SER A 110 7.12 14.17 -5.02
C SER A 110 8.54 13.68 -4.76
N LEU A 111 8.71 12.72 -3.86
CA LEU A 111 10.03 12.31 -3.35
C LEU A 111 10.51 10.97 -3.92
N GLY A 112 9.61 10.21 -4.55
CA GLY A 112 10.00 8.92 -5.08
C GLY A 112 10.75 9.03 -6.41
N ARG A 113 11.39 7.94 -6.81
CA ARG A 113 12.27 7.94 -7.97
C ARG A 113 11.49 7.69 -9.25
N ALA A 114 11.44 8.69 -10.12
CA ALA A 114 11.00 8.50 -11.49
C ALA A 114 11.93 7.48 -12.17
N SER A 115 11.40 6.28 -12.41
CA SER A 115 12.11 5.16 -13.02
C SER A 115 11.18 4.50 -14.04
N LEU A 116 11.69 3.54 -14.81
CA LEU A 116 10.90 2.81 -15.82
C LEU A 116 10.24 3.72 -16.88
N GLY A 117 10.95 4.75 -17.35
CA GLY A 117 10.43 5.67 -18.39
C GLY A 117 9.29 6.56 -17.90
N PHE A 118 9.35 7.04 -16.64
CA PHE A 118 8.34 7.87 -15.97
C PHE A 118 6.99 7.19 -15.69
N GLY A 119 6.86 5.88 -15.96
CA GLY A 119 5.60 5.16 -15.79
C GLY A 119 5.16 4.93 -14.35
N ALA A 120 6.13 4.81 -13.45
CA ALA A 120 5.88 4.68 -12.03
C ALA A 120 6.93 5.45 -11.22
N VAL A 121 6.52 5.88 -10.03
CA VAL A 121 7.44 6.34 -9.01
C VAL A 121 7.80 5.15 -8.15
N GLU A 122 9.08 4.77 -8.16
CA GLU A 122 9.59 3.66 -7.36
C GLU A 122 10.20 4.14 -6.05
N TRP A 123 10.04 3.31 -5.03
CA TRP A 123 10.53 3.50 -3.68
C TRP A 123 11.41 2.31 -3.31
N THR A 124 12.65 2.57 -2.91
CA THR A 124 13.48 1.55 -2.28
C THR A 124 13.13 1.42 -0.80
N VAL A 125 13.59 0.36 -0.12
CA VAL A 125 13.43 0.22 1.34
C VAL A 125 14.02 1.42 2.07
N ARG A 126 15.18 1.93 1.62
CA ARG A 126 15.81 3.10 2.22
C ARG A 126 14.95 4.35 2.05
N ASP A 127 14.44 4.61 0.85
CA ASP A 127 13.59 5.79 0.62
C ASP A 127 12.30 5.68 1.45
N ALA A 128 11.68 4.48 1.50
CA ALA A 128 10.47 4.24 2.28
C ALA A 128 10.67 4.44 3.79
N HIS A 129 11.88 4.18 4.30
CA HIS A 129 12.24 4.43 5.70
C HIS A 129 12.35 5.94 6.02
N GLU A 130 12.62 6.77 5.01
CA GLU A 130 12.75 8.22 5.12
C GLU A 130 11.47 8.97 4.70
N LEU A 131 10.42 8.24 4.28
CA LEU A 131 9.13 8.83 3.88
C LEU A 131 8.53 9.66 5.01
N PRO A 132 8.33 10.98 4.83
CA PRO A 132 7.69 11.81 5.84
C PRO A 132 6.21 11.43 5.96
N VAL A 133 5.77 11.16 7.20
CA VAL A 133 4.39 10.83 7.53
C VAL A 133 3.96 11.62 8.76
N ILE A 134 2.66 11.93 8.83
CA ILE A 134 2.09 12.59 10.01
C ILE A 134 2.21 11.63 11.20
N ASP A 135 2.67 12.16 12.33
CA ASP A 135 2.73 11.40 13.57
C ASP A 135 1.31 11.10 14.06
N VAL A 136 0.94 9.82 14.11
CA VAL A 136 -0.40 9.37 14.51
C VAL A 136 -0.78 9.84 15.93
N ARG A 137 0.20 10.14 16.79
CA ARG A 137 -0.03 10.61 18.16
C ARG A 137 -0.54 12.03 18.22
N ARG A 138 -0.45 12.76 17.10
CA ARG A 138 -0.95 14.12 16.93
C ARG A 138 -2.37 14.16 16.35
N LEU A 139 -2.94 13.00 16.00
CA LEU A 139 -4.32 12.91 15.52
C LEU A 139 -5.28 13.28 16.65
N GLY A 140 -6.04 14.36 16.46
CA GLY A 140 -6.98 14.86 17.47
C GLY A 140 -8.17 13.92 17.69
N ASP A 141 -8.89 13.59 16.62
CA ASP A 141 -10.06 12.71 16.68
C ASP A 141 -9.78 11.35 16.02
N ALA A 142 -9.22 10.44 16.81
CA ALA A 142 -8.91 9.08 16.36
C ALA A 142 -10.16 8.29 15.92
N ALA A 143 -11.34 8.58 16.47
CA ALA A 143 -12.57 7.88 16.11
C ALA A 143 -13.03 8.30 14.71
N ARG A 144 -13.04 9.60 14.42
CA ARG A 144 -13.33 10.14 13.09
C ARG A 144 -12.36 9.61 12.04
N VAL A 145 -11.06 9.59 12.32
CA VAL A 145 -10.04 9.06 11.39
C VAL A 145 -10.29 7.59 11.05
N ARG A 146 -10.65 6.75 12.03
CA ARG A 146 -10.98 5.34 11.78
C ARG A 146 -12.25 5.20 10.94
N ALA A 147 -13.29 5.98 11.24
CA ALA A 147 -14.54 5.95 10.48
C ALA A 147 -14.31 6.37 9.02
N ALA A 148 -13.52 7.42 8.80
CA ALA A 148 -13.15 7.89 7.47
C ALA A 148 -12.36 6.83 6.68
N LEU A 149 -11.36 6.18 7.30
CA LEU A 149 -10.63 5.08 6.68
C LEU A 149 -11.55 3.90 6.34
N ALA A 150 -12.48 3.55 7.24
CA ALA A 150 -13.42 2.46 7.01
C ALA A 150 -14.33 2.74 5.81
N ALA A 151 -14.85 3.97 5.70
CA ALA A 151 -15.66 4.40 4.55
C ALA A 151 -14.83 4.41 3.25
N PHE A 152 -13.63 4.99 3.28
CA PHE A 152 -12.70 4.99 2.15
C PHE A 152 -12.35 3.58 1.65
N GLY A 153 -12.23 2.62 2.57
CA GLY A 153 -11.90 1.23 2.27
C GLY A 153 -13.02 0.39 1.64
N THR A 154 -14.25 0.93 1.46
CA THR A 154 -15.38 0.15 0.91
C THR A 154 -15.37 0.00 -0.60
N ARG A 155 -14.47 0.69 -1.31
CA ARG A 155 -14.41 0.69 -2.77
C ARG A 155 -12.97 0.56 -3.29
N PRO A 156 -12.79 0.16 -4.56
CA PRO A 156 -11.50 0.28 -5.22
C PRO A 156 -11.04 1.74 -5.30
N ILE A 157 -9.74 1.96 -5.12
CA ILE A 157 -9.11 3.26 -5.30
C ILE A 157 -8.82 3.50 -6.77
N GLU A 158 -9.29 4.64 -7.26
CA GLU A 158 -9.23 5.05 -8.65
C GLU A 158 -7.97 5.89 -8.91
N HIS A 159 -7.88 6.40 -10.14
CA HIS A 159 -6.89 7.40 -10.49
C HIS A 159 -7.09 8.66 -9.65
N VAL A 160 -5.99 9.28 -9.22
CA VAL A 160 -5.98 10.47 -8.37
C VAL A 160 -6.88 11.62 -8.85
N ARG A 161 -7.08 11.77 -10.17
CA ARG A 161 -7.97 12.77 -10.79
C ARG A 161 -9.45 12.56 -10.48
N HIS A 162 -9.86 11.31 -10.28
CA HIS A 162 -11.23 10.96 -9.90
C HIS A 162 -11.38 10.94 -8.38
N GLU A 163 -10.31 10.58 -7.65
CA GLU A 163 -10.32 10.52 -6.18
C GLU A 163 -10.61 11.88 -5.52
N ARG A 164 -10.13 13.00 -6.09
CA ARG A 164 -10.40 14.34 -5.54
C ARG A 164 -11.90 14.64 -5.36
N GLU A 165 -12.73 14.11 -6.24
CA GLU A 165 -14.18 14.36 -6.26
C GLU A 165 -14.95 13.40 -5.33
N ARG A 166 -14.27 12.43 -4.72
CA ARG A 166 -14.90 11.42 -3.87
C ARG A 166 -15.01 11.92 -2.43
N ALA A 167 -16.24 11.96 -1.91
CA ALA A 167 -16.51 12.47 -0.56
C ALA A 167 -15.79 11.69 0.56
N ASP A 168 -15.64 10.36 0.40
CA ASP A 168 -14.91 9.52 1.36
C ASP A 168 -13.41 9.81 1.39
N ARG A 169 -12.82 10.11 0.22
CA ARG A 169 -11.43 10.56 0.10
C ARG A 169 -11.24 11.90 0.79
N THR A 170 -12.08 12.88 0.45
CA THR A 170 -12.05 14.22 1.04
C THR A 170 -12.18 14.15 2.56
N GLU A 171 -13.10 13.32 3.08
CA GLU A 171 -13.27 13.15 4.53
C GLU A 171 -12.05 12.51 5.20
N LEU A 172 -11.43 11.47 4.60
CA LEU A 172 -10.20 10.89 5.13
C LEU A 172 -9.07 11.93 5.19
N ASP A 173 -8.89 12.69 4.12
CA ASP A 173 -7.84 13.70 4.02
C ASP A 173 -8.05 14.83 5.03
N HIS A 174 -9.28 15.33 5.18
CA HIS A 174 -9.61 16.33 6.20
C HIS A 174 -9.42 15.80 7.62
N ALA A 175 -9.90 14.60 7.92
CA ALA A 175 -9.74 14.00 9.25
C ALA A 175 -8.27 13.87 9.65
N VAL A 176 -7.37 13.63 8.69
CA VAL A 176 -5.92 13.56 8.91
C VAL A 176 -5.25 14.94 8.93
N LEU A 177 -5.67 15.89 8.08
CA LEU A 177 -5.10 17.24 8.02
C LEU A 177 -5.50 18.14 9.18
N ASP A 178 -6.72 17.97 9.70
CA ASP A 178 -7.21 18.72 10.86
C ASP A 178 -6.31 18.48 12.09
N ALA A 179 -5.72 17.30 12.21
CA ALA A 179 -4.78 16.95 13.27
C ALA A 179 -3.49 17.78 13.29
N VAL A 180 -3.10 18.33 12.15
CA VAL A 180 -1.91 19.15 12.03
C VAL A 180 -2.24 20.63 11.81
N SER A 181 -3.52 21.03 11.80
CA SER A 181 -3.98 22.40 11.52
C SER A 181 -3.57 22.93 10.14
N HIS A 182 -3.44 22.05 9.14
CA HIS A 182 -3.06 22.43 7.76
C HIS A 182 -4.22 22.29 6.76
N THR A 183 -5.47 22.26 7.23
CA THR A 183 -6.66 22.10 6.38
C THR A 183 -6.78 23.20 5.32
N ALA A 184 -6.27 24.40 5.60
CA ALA A 184 -6.21 25.50 4.63
C ALA A 184 -5.34 25.19 3.40
N MET A 185 -4.41 24.24 3.48
CA MET A 185 -3.55 23.82 2.36
C MET A 185 -4.16 22.69 1.52
N PHE A 186 -5.36 22.22 1.85
CA PHE A 186 -5.98 21.05 1.21
C PHE A 186 -6.01 21.17 -0.32
N ASP A 187 -6.52 22.29 -0.84
CA ASP A 187 -6.62 22.50 -2.29
C ASP A 187 -5.26 22.63 -2.96
N ASP A 188 -4.31 23.32 -2.33
CA ASP A 188 -2.95 23.48 -2.85
C ASP A 188 -2.22 22.13 -2.94
N MET A 189 -2.35 21.29 -1.92
CA MET A 189 -1.77 19.95 -1.90
C MET A 189 -2.39 19.04 -2.96
N TRP A 190 -3.72 19.09 -3.12
CA TRP A 190 -4.41 18.35 -4.19
C TRP A 190 -3.98 18.83 -5.58
N ASN A 191 -3.92 20.15 -5.79
CA ASN A 191 -3.49 20.73 -7.06
C ASN A 191 -2.03 20.34 -7.38
N ALA A 192 -1.14 20.34 -6.38
CA ALA A 192 0.24 19.90 -6.53
C ALA A 192 0.33 18.41 -6.90
N LEU A 193 -0.41 17.55 -6.21
CA LEU A 193 -0.45 16.11 -6.51
C LEU A 193 -0.99 15.85 -7.93
N LEU A 194 -2.08 16.51 -8.31
CA LEU A 194 -2.66 16.38 -9.65
C LEU A 194 -1.72 16.87 -10.74
N ALA A 195 -1.06 18.01 -10.54
CA ALA A 195 -0.10 18.55 -11.50
C ALA A 195 1.11 17.62 -11.69
N SER A 196 1.62 17.05 -10.59
CA SER A 196 2.75 16.11 -10.63
C SER A 196 2.39 14.83 -11.38
N VAL A 197 1.26 14.20 -11.06
CA VAL A 197 0.80 12.99 -11.76
C VAL A 197 0.48 13.27 -13.23
N ALA A 198 -0.15 14.41 -13.54
CA ALA A 198 -0.44 14.79 -14.92
C ALA A 198 0.83 14.99 -15.75
N LEU A 199 1.92 15.48 -15.16
CA LEU A 199 3.22 15.58 -15.84
C LEU A 199 3.73 14.17 -16.22
N ARG A 200 3.61 13.20 -15.32
CA ARG A 200 3.99 11.79 -15.59
C ARG A 200 3.11 11.13 -16.64
N ASP A 201 1.80 11.34 -16.59
CA ASP A 201 0.85 10.77 -17.55
C ASP A 201 1.15 11.21 -19.00
N ARG A 202 1.64 12.45 -19.19
CA ARG A 202 2.03 12.96 -20.52
C ARG A 202 3.19 12.20 -21.15
N TYR A 203 4.07 11.60 -20.36
CA TYR A 203 5.19 10.80 -20.87
C TYR A 203 4.81 9.33 -21.11
N LEU A 204 3.61 8.91 -20.70
CA LEU A 204 3.13 7.53 -20.82
C LEU A 204 2.21 7.30 -22.03
N LEU A 205 1.64 8.36 -22.60
CA LEU A 205 0.83 8.28 -23.81
C LEU A 205 1.71 8.63 -25.03
N PRO A 206 1.66 7.86 -26.12
CA PRO A 206 2.34 8.26 -27.36
C PRO A 206 1.79 9.62 -27.81
N PRO A 207 2.62 10.49 -28.43
CA PRO A 207 2.12 11.72 -29.04
C PRO A 207 1.03 11.37 -30.05
N VAL A 208 -0.10 12.08 -29.97
CA VAL A 208 -1.23 11.98 -30.91
C VAL A 208 -0.79 12.48 -32.28
#